data_AF-A0A377AN28-F1
#
_entry.id   AF-A0A377AN28-F1
#
_cell.length_a   1.000
_cell.length_b   1.000
_cell.length_c   1.000
_cell.angle_alpha   90.00
_cell.angle_beta   90.00
_cell.angle_gamma   90.00
#
_symmetry.space_group_name_H-M   'P 1'
#
loop_
_entity.id
_entity.type
_entity.pdbx_description
1 polymer ?
#
loop_
_entity_poly.entity_id
_entity_poly.type
_entity_poly.pdbx_seq_one_letter_code
_entity_poly.pdbx_strand_id
1 'polypeptide(L)'
;MISLGGGSPHDCAKGIALVAANGGDIRDYEGVDRSAKPQLPMIAINTTAGTASEMTRFCIITDEARHIKMAIVINMSLRCFLSMTPL
;
A
#
# COMPACT_ATOMS: atom_id res chain seq x y z
N MET A 1 9.22 1.21 5.97
CA MET A 1 8.16 0.57 6.80
C MET A 1 8.22 -0.94 6.66
N ILE A 2 7.69 -1.71 7.63
CA ILE A 2 7.60 -3.17 7.54
C ILE A 2 6.12 -3.54 7.69
N SER A 3 5.58 -4.31 6.75
CA SER A 3 4.23 -4.88 6.82
C SER A 3 4.31 -6.40 6.94
N LEU A 4 3.47 -6.98 7.79
CA LEU A 4 3.39 -8.41 8.04
C LEU A 4 1.90 -8.81 7.99
N GLY A 5 1.56 -9.79 7.17
CA GLY A 5 0.18 -10.30 7.07
C GLY A 5 -0.24 -10.55 5.63
N GLY A 6 -1.50 -10.27 5.28
CA GLY A 6 -2.01 -10.37 3.90
C GLY A 6 -2.25 -9.00 3.24
N GLY A 7 -3.18 -8.94 2.28
CA GLY A 7 -3.42 -7.72 1.49
C GLY A 7 -3.79 -6.47 2.30
N SER A 8 -4.63 -6.60 3.32
CA SER A 8 -5.08 -5.47 4.13
C SER A 8 -3.95 -4.72 4.86
N PRO A 9 -3.06 -5.37 5.64
CA PRO A 9 -1.93 -4.67 6.26
C PRO A 9 -0.91 -4.14 5.23
N HIS A 10 -0.77 -4.77 4.05
CA HIS A 10 0.06 -4.23 2.98
C HIS A 10 -0.51 -2.93 2.41
N ASP A 11 -1.81 -2.88 2.13
CA ASP A 11 -2.48 -1.66 1.63
C ASP A 11 -2.42 -0.53 2.66
N CYS A 12 -2.67 -0.84 3.94
CA CYS A 12 -2.53 0.13 5.03
C CYS A 12 -1.10 0.69 5.10
N ALA A 13 -0.08 -0.17 5.06
CA ALA A 13 1.31 0.27 5.12
C ALA A 13 1.74 1.10 3.90
N LYS A 14 1.24 0.78 2.69
CA LYS A 14 1.45 1.62 1.49
C LYS A 14 0.83 3.00 1.65
N GLY A 15 -0.42 3.07 2.13
CA GLY A 15 -1.10 4.34 2.38
C GLY A 15 -0.34 5.22 3.38
N ILE A 16 0.14 4.63 4.48
CA ILE A 16 0.97 5.35 5.47
C ILE A 16 2.30 5.79 4.85
N ALA A 17 2.98 4.92 4.10
CA ALA A 17 4.25 5.26 3.45
C ALA A 17 4.11 6.38 2.41
N LEU A 18 2.96 6.44 1.73
CA LEU A 18 2.63 7.46 0.75
C LEU A 18 2.41 8.82 1.41
N VAL A 19 1.54 8.86 2.42
CA VAL A 19 1.21 10.07 3.18
C VAL A 19 2.41 10.56 3.98
N ALA A 20 3.24 9.65 4.52
CA ALA A 20 4.47 10.02 5.19
C ALA A 20 5.51 10.67 4.25
N ALA A 21 5.55 10.26 2.97
CA ALA A 21 6.46 10.84 1.97
C ALA A 21 5.94 12.16 1.37
N ASN A 22 4.62 12.28 1.17
CA ASN A 22 4.01 13.36 0.40
C ASN A 22 3.22 14.37 1.26
N GLY A 23 2.85 14.02 2.49
CA GLY A 23 1.95 14.80 3.35
C GLY A 23 0.48 14.71 2.94
N GLY A 24 -0.37 15.60 3.45
CA GLY A 24 -1.79 15.68 3.07
C GLY A 24 -2.67 14.56 3.65
N ASP A 25 -3.86 14.40 3.09
CA ASP A 25 -4.81 13.34 3.44
C ASP A 25 -4.71 12.18 2.43
N ILE A 26 -4.97 10.95 2.87
CA ILE A 26 -4.94 9.78 1.98
C ILE A 26 -5.94 9.90 0.81
N ARG A 27 -7.05 10.63 1.02
CA ARG A 27 -8.09 10.90 0.02
C ARG A 27 -7.58 11.74 -1.15
N ASP A 28 -6.57 12.58 -0.94
CA ASP A 28 -5.99 13.43 -1.99
C ASP A 28 -5.28 12.59 -3.08
N TYR A 29 -4.92 11.36 -2.72
CA TYR A 29 -4.21 10.41 -3.58
C TYR A 29 -5.12 9.42 -4.30
N GLU A 30 -6.45 9.51 -4.14
CA GLU A 30 -7.40 8.68 -4.88
C GLU A 30 -7.21 8.86 -6.41
N GLY A 31 -7.07 7.75 -7.14
CA GLY A 31 -6.79 7.74 -8.58
C GLY A 31 -5.38 7.25 -8.92
N VAL A 32 -4.86 7.71 -10.06
CA VAL A 32 -3.60 7.20 -10.64
C VAL A 32 -2.48 8.24 -10.52
N ASP A 33 -1.35 7.83 -9.97
CA ASP A 33 -0.09 8.59 -9.91
C ASP A 33 -0.26 10.02 -9.36
N ARG A 34 -1.11 10.17 -8.33
CA ARG A 34 -1.40 11.46 -7.68
C ARG A 34 -0.29 11.95 -6.75
N SER A 35 0.69 11.10 -6.43
CA SER A 35 1.82 11.42 -5.57
C SER A 35 2.94 12.14 -6.31
N ALA A 36 3.43 13.25 -5.77
CA ALA A 36 4.56 13.99 -6.34
C ALA A 36 5.91 13.30 -6.10
N LYS A 37 6.05 12.56 -4.99
CA LYS A 37 7.25 11.83 -4.58
C LYS A 37 6.95 10.34 -4.46
N PRO A 38 7.93 9.47 -4.76
CA PRO A 38 7.79 8.04 -4.48
C PRO A 38 7.54 7.81 -2.99
N GLN A 39 6.74 6.79 -2.67
CA GLN A 39 6.51 6.37 -1.29
C GLN A 39 7.82 5.95 -0.60
N LEU A 40 7.83 5.98 0.73
CA LEU A 40 8.97 5.51 1.49
C LEU A 40 9.26 4.02 1.23
N PRO A 41 10.54 3.59 1.20
CA PRO A 41 10.89 2.19 1.05
C PRO A 41 10.21 1.32 2.12
N MET A 42 9.60 0.20 1.70
CA MET A 42 8.95 -0.73 2.60
C MET A 42 9.28 -2.19 2.30
N ILE A 43 9.28 -3.00 3.36
CA ILE A 43 9.40 -4.45 3.31
C ILE A 43 8.02 -5.04 3.60
N ALA A 44 7.58 -5.99 2.79
CA ALA A 44 6.30 -6.67 2.94
C ALA A 44 6.55 -8.18 3.11
N ILE A 45 6.20 -8.68 4.30
CA ILE A 45 6.27 -10.09 4.65
C ILE A 45 4.84 -10.63 4.53
N ASN A 46 4.55 -11.26 3.40
CA ASN A 46 3.23 -11.82 3.15
C ASN A 46 3.11 -13.20 3.83
N THR A 47 2.07 -13.36 4.66
CA THR A 47 1.75 -14.61 5.36
C THR A 47 0.59 -15.36 4.71
N THR A 48 0.05 -14.86 3.59
CA THR A 48 -1.10 -15.44 2.89
C THR A 48 -0.74 -15.83 1.46
N ALA A 49 -1.03 -17.08 1.07
CA ALA A 49 -0.99 -17.49 -0.33
C ALA A 49 -2.26 -16.98 -1.04
N GLY A 50 -2.28 -15.69 -1.41
CA GLY A 50 -3.49 -15.00 -1.85
C GLY A 50 -3.22 -13.71 -2.62
N THR A 51 -3.82 -12.60 -2.17
CA THR A 51 -4.02 -11.29 -2.87
C THR A 51 -2.81 -10.66 -3.59
N ALA A 52 -1.59 -11.13 -3.35
CA ALA A 52 -0.34 -10.62 -3.93
C ALA A 52 -0.13 -9.11 -3.77
N SER A 53 -0.80 -8.48 -2.79
CA SER A 53 -0.76 -7.02 -2.63
C SER A 53 0.65 -6.52 -2.34
N GLU A 54 1.52 -7.33 -1.76
CA GLU A 54 2.93 -7.01 -1.57
C GLU A 54 3.68 -6.67 -2.87
N MET A 55 3.22 -7.16 -4.03
CA MET A 55 3.81 -6.87 -5.35
C MET A 55 2.98 -5.91 -6.20
N THR A 56 1.78 -5.51 -5.76
CA THR A 56 0.91 -4.64 -6.55
C THR A 56 1.14 -3.16 -6.27
N ARG A 57 0.87 -2.33 -7.29
CA ARG A 57 0.87 -0.86 -7.18
C ARG A 57 -0.44 -0.29 -6.62
N PHE A 58 -1.38 -1.17 -6.27
CA PHE A 58 -2.68 -0.79 -5.76
C PHE A 58 -2.62 -0.66 -4.24
N CYS A 59 -3.26 0.38 -3.72
CA CYS A 59 -3.54 0.60 -2.32
C CYS A 59 -5.04 0.86 -2.21
N ILE A 60 -5.76 -0.05 -1.56
CA ILE A 60 -7.20 0.05 -1.40
C ILE A 60 -7.49 0.48 0.04
N ILE A 61 -8.08 1.67 0.18
CA ILE A 61 -8.44 2.24 1.48
C ILE A 61 -9.94 2.52 1.48
N THR A 62 -10.62 2.07 2.52
CA THR A 62 -12.05 2.36 2.70
C THR A 62 -12.20 3.78 3.26
N ASP A 63 -12.95 4.65 2.58
CA ASP A 63 -13.38 5.93 3.15
C ASP A 63 -14.67 5.72 3.95
N GLU A 64 -14.58 5.79 5.27
CA GLU A 64 -15.73 5.62 6.16
C GLU A 64 -16.78 6.73 6.00
N ALA A 65 -16.39 7.93 5.57
CA ALA A 65 -17.34 9.04 5.41
C ALA A 65 -18.25 8.87 4.20
N ARG A 66 -17.73 8.29 3.12
CA ARG A 66 -18.45 8.04 1.86
C ARG A 66 -18.93 6.60 1.73
N HIS A 67 -18.48 5.70 2.62
CA HIS A 67 -18.68 4.26 2.54
C HIS A 67 -18.26 3.64 1.19
N ILE A 68 -17.19 4.17 0.59
CA ILE A 68 -16.63 3.68 -0.68
C ILE A 68 -15.21 3.15 -0.48
N LYS A 69 -14.80 2.23 -1.35
CA LYS A 69 -13.40 1.79 -1.44
C LYS A 69 -12.67 2.70 -2.42
N MET A 70 -11.75 3.50 -1.91
CA MET A 70 -10.87 4.33 -2.73
C MET A 70 -9.76 3.46 -3.31
N ALA A 71 -9.52 3.61 -4.61
CA ALA A 71 -8.43 2.95 -5.30
C ALA A 71 -7.31 3.96 -5.55
N ILE A 72 -6.16 3.71 -4.93
CA ILE A 72 -4.96 4.53 -5.06
C ILE A 72 -3.93 3.72 -5.85
N VAL A 73 -3.52 4.21 -7.01
CA VAL A 73 -2.48 3.59 -7.85
C VAL A 73 -1.21 4.40 -7.69
N ILE A 74 -0.22 3.81 -7.04
CA ILE A 74 1.02 4.48 -6.66
C ILE A 74 2.11 4.19 -7.69
N ASN A 75 2.91 5.21 -8.02
CA ASN A 75 4.13 5.00 -8.77
C ASN A 75 5.16 4.29 -7.88
N MET A 76 5.33 3.00 -8.13
CA MET A 76 5.96 2.09 -7.19
C MET A 76 7.47 2.01 -7.40
N SER A 77 8.22 2.37 -6.35
CA SER A 77 9.67 2.17 -6.24
C SER A 77 9.97 1.10 -5.18
N LEU A 78 9.48 -0.14 -5.36
CA LEU A 78 9.55 -1.17 -4.32
C LEU A 78 10.78 -2.07 -4.45
N ARG A 79 11.52 -2.21 -3.34
CA ARG A 79 12.37 -3.37 -3.01
C ARG A 79 11.55 -4.31 -2.14
N CYS A 80 10.73 -5.15 -2.76
CA CYS A 80 9.98 -6.18 -2.04
C CYS A 80 10.89 -7.39 -1.79
N PHE A 81 11.15 -7.75 -0.54
CA PHE A 81 11.81 -9.00 -0.18
C PHE A 81 10.73 -9.99 0.27
N LEU A 82 10.34 -10.89 -0.65
CA LEU A 82 9.24 -11.84 -0.44
C LEU A 82 9.73 -13.04 0.35
N SER A 83 9.28 -13.18 1.60
CA SER A 83 9.39 -14.42 2.36
C SER A 83 8.01 -15.08 2.37
N MET A 84 7.69 -15.78 1.28
CA MET A 84 6.63 -16.77 1.29
C MET A 84 7.17 -17.91 2.14
N THR A 85 6.95 -17.88 3.45
CA THR A 85 7.30 -18.98 4.36
C THR A 85 6.15 -19.98 4.34
N PRO A 86 6.24 -21.10 3.59
CA PRO A 86 5.43 -22.27 3.87
C PRO A 86 5.97 -22.84 5.19
N LEU A 87 5.42 -22.43 6.31
CA LEU A 87 5.63 -23.13 7.57
C LEU A 87 4.58 -24.22 7.72
#